data_AF-A0A1F3ITX7-F1
#
_entry.id   AF-A0A1F3ITX7-F1
#
_cell.length_a   1.000
_cell.length_b   1.000
_cell.length_c   1.000
_cell.angle_alpha   90.00
_cell.angle_beta   90.00
_cell.angle_gamma   90.00
#
_symmetry.space_group_name_H-M   'P 1'
#
loop_
_entity.id
_entity.type
_entity.pdbx_description
1 polymer ?
#
loop_
_entity_poly.entity_id
_entity_poly.type
_entity_poly.pdbx_seq_one_letter_code
_entity_poly.pdbx_strand_id
1 'polypeptide(L)'
;MTIKELYDKVYTAGETKSPEAFIRLYEENTFLIENQEITTDENHEAVMRLTADYAHHLVTKESYLKALTYLDKAIVLFENYNGFDLSKMNDVDFYRILRFDRGVANFELRNYSKSHYDFKWLMKNNPDNETFRNWSNAIVYRKIQIQIRFLWYLLAGLLILEIFIDRTTFNILHTTVLILCSLSLLSILFLEAIKYKNKRKTYN
;
A
#
# COMPACT_ATOMS: atom_id res chain seq x y z
N MET A 1 -27.38 21.90 -6.47
CA MET A 1 -25.93 22.14 -6.35
C MET A 1 -25.25 21.50 -7.54
N THR A 2 -24.48 22.26 -8.31
CA THR A 2 -23.67 21.76 -9.42
C THR A 2 -22.29 21.30 -8.95
N ILE A 3 -21.55 20.55 -9.76
CA ILE A 3 -20.18 20.13 -9.41
C ILE A 3 -19.26 21.35 -9.22
N LYS A 4 -19.45 22.40 -10.02
CA LYS A 4 -18.72 23.66 -9.91
C LYS A 4 -19.04 24.40 -8.62
N GLU A 5 -20.32 24.51 -8.26
CA GLU A 5 -20.73 25.11 -6.99
C GLU A 5 -20.14 24.36 -5.79
N LEU A 6 -20.10 23.03 -5.83
CA LEU A 6 -19.48 22.22 -4.79
C LEU A 6 -17.97 22.44 -4.73
N TYR A 7 -17.30 22.45 -5.88
CA TYR A 7 -15.86 22.73 -5.97
C TYR A 7 -15.51 24.11 -5.41
N ASP A 8 -16.24 25.15 -5.83
CA ASP A 8 -16.04 26.52 -5.33
C ASP A 8 -16.30 26.62 -3.82
N LYS A 9 -17.31 25.91 -3.31
CA LYS A 9 -17.59 25.84 -1.87
C LYS A 9 -16.42 25.23 -1.08
N VAL A 10 -15.77 24.21 -1.62
CA VAL A 10 -14.64 23.53 -0.99
C VAL A 10 -13.38 24.40 -1.03
N TYR A 11 -12.99 24.87 -2.22
CA TYR A 11 -11.66 25.45 -2.44
C TYR A 11 -11.62 26.98 -2.43
N THR A 12 -12.74 27.64 -2.69
CA THR A 12 -12.81 29.12 -2.73
C THR A 12 -13.38 29.70 -1.43
N ALA A 13 -14.40 29.07 -0.85
CA ALA A 13 -14.99 29.51 0.42
C ALA A 13 -14.26 29.00 1.67
N GLY A 14 -13.38 27.99 1.53
CA GLY A 14 -12.52 27.49 2.61
C GLY A 14 -13.29 26.80 3.75
N GLU A 15 -14.49 26.28 3.48
CA GLU A 15 -15.39 25.69 4.48
C GLU A 15 -14.92 24.32 5.01
N THR A 16 -13.98 23.66 4.32
CA THR A 16 -13.54 22.28 4.61
C THR A 16 -12.16 22.22 5.28
N LYS A 17 -11.93 23.02 6.32
CA LYS A 17 -10.63 23.01 7.04
C LYS A 17 -10.34 21.72 7.82
N SER A 18 -11.36 20.92 8.15
CA SER A 18 -11.16 19.63 8.82
C SER A 18 -11.41 18.45 7.86
N PRO A 19 -10.59 17.38 7.94
CA PRO A 19 -10.80 16.17 7.17
C PRO A 19 -12.21 15.58 7.31
N GLU A 20 -12.82 15.63 8.49
CA GLU A 20 -14.17 15.12 8.75
C GLU A 20 -15.26 15.94 8.07
N ALA A 21 -15.10 17.28 8.04
CA ALA A 21 -16.03 18.14 7.34
C ALA A 21 -15.97 17.90 5.83
N PHE A 22 -14.76 17.71 5.29
CA PHE A 22 -14.57 17.36 3.89
C PHE A 22 -15.20 16.00 3.56
N ILE A 23 -14.89 14.96 4.34
CA ILE A 23 -15.44 13.61 4.15
C ILE A 23 -16.97 13.65 4.13
N ARG A 24 -17.59 14.29 5.13
CA ARG A 24 -19.05 14.40 5.19
C ARG A 24 -19.62 15.14 3.97
N LEU A 25 -19.03 16.27 3.59
CA LEU A 25 -19.47 17.05 2.44
C LEU A 25 -19.36 16.24 1.14
N TYR A 26 -18.28 15.49 0.95
CA TYR A 26 -18.12 14.59 -0.20
C TYR A 26 -19.18 13.49 -0.18
N GLU A 27 -19.37 12.83 0.98
CA GLU A 27 -20.32 11.73 1.14
C GLU A 27 -21.76 12.15 0.85
N GLU A 28 -22.19 13.31 1.35
CA GLU A 28 -23.50 13.93 1.08
C GLU A 28 -23.74 14.20 -0.42
N ASN A 29 -22.66 14.35 -1.19
CA ASN A 29 -22.70 14.70 -2.61
C ASN A 29 -22.12 13.61 -3.52
N THR A 30 -21.94 12.39 -3.02
CA THR A 30 -21.31 11.29 -3.76
C THR A 30 -22.01 11.03 -5.10
N PHE A 31 -23.35 11.07 -5.13
CA PHE A 31 -24.13 10.85 -6.35
C PHE A 31 -23.83 11.90 -7.43
N LEU A 32 -23.66 13.17 -7.03
CA LEU A 32 -23.33 14.26 -7.95
C LEU A 32 -21.92 14.09 -8.51
N ILE A 33 -20.95 13.75 -7.65
CA ILE A 33 -19.53 13.64 -8.04
C ILE A 33 -19.29 12.40 -8.90
N GLU A 34 -19.79 11.23 -8.49
CA GLU A 34 -19.49 9.97 -9.16
C GLU A 34 -20.22 9.77 -10.49
N ASN A 35 -21.35 10.45 -10.70
CA ASN A 35 -22.11 10.39 -11.97
C ASN A 35 -21.90 11.62 -12.85
N GLN A 36 -20.98 12.52 -12.51
CA GLN A 36 -20.70 13.70 -13.31
C GLN A 36 -20.07 13.28 -14.65
N GLU A 37 -20.70 13.67 -15.75
CA GLU A 37 -20.10 13.49 -17.08
C GLU A 37 -18.88 14.39 -17.24
N ILE A 38 -17.75 13.77 -17.62
CA ILE A 38 -16.47 14.43 -17.84
C ILE A 38 -16.39 14.87 -19.30
N THR A 39 -17.16 15.91 -19.64
CA THR A 39 -17.23 16.48 -21.00
C THR A 39 -16.36 17.72 -21.19
N THR A 40 -15.94 18.36 -20.09
CA THR A 40 -15.12 19.57 -20.08
C THR A 40 -13.92 19.40 -19.14
N ASP A 41 -12.83 20.09 -19.43
CA ASP A 41 -11.64 20.07 -18.56
C ASP A 41 -11.93 20.64 -17.16
N GLU A 42 -12.85 21.62 -17.05
CA GLU A 42 -13.30 22.15 -15.75
C GLU A 42 -14.00 21.07 -14.90
N ASN A 43 -14.91 20.29 -15.50
CA ASN A 43 -15.59 19.21 -14.80
C ASN A 43 -14.62 18.09 -14.43
N HIS A 44 -13.68 17.77 -15.32
CA HIS A 44 -12.63 16.79 -15.06
C HIS A 44 -11.79 17.21 -13.86
N GLU A 45 -11.28 18.44 -13.87
CA GLU A 45 -10.44 18.96 -12.78
C GLU A 45 -11.19 18.93 -11.45
N ALA A 46 -12.45 19.35 -11.43
CA ALA A 46 -13.26 19.38 -10.22
C ALA A 46 -13.47 17.97 -9.64
N VAL A 47 -13.91 17.02 -10.46
CA VAL A 47 -14.13 15.63 -10.02
C VAL A 47 -12.81 14.99 -9.58
N MET A 48 -11.74 15.17 -10.38
CA MET A 48 -10.40 14.66 -10.07
C MET A 48 -9.92 15.14 -8.71
N ARG A 49 -9.92 16.46 -8.45
CA ARG A 49 -9.45 17.02 -7.18
C ARG A 49 -10.32 16.60 -6.00
N LEU A 50 -11.65 16.69 -6.13
CA LEU A 50 -12.57 16.30 -5.06
C LEU A 50 -12.38 14.83 -4.67
N THR A 51 -12.31 13.93 -5.65
CA THR A 51 -12.11 12.49 -5.42
C THR A 51 -10.74 12.23 -4.79
N ALA A 52 -9.72 12.95 -5.21
CA ALA A 52 -8.36 12.78 -4.74
C ALA A 52 -8.16 13.27 -3.30
N ASP A 53 -8.68 14.45 -2.95
CA ASP A 53 -8.69 14.97 -1.57
C ASP A 53 -9.54 14.11 -0.64
N TYR A 54 -10.69 13.63 -1.10
CA TYR A 54 -11.50 12.69 -0.33
C TYR A 54 -10.73 11.41 -0.01
N ALA A 55 -10.06 10.83 -1.01
CA ALA A 55 -9.25 9.64 -0.84
C ALA A 55 -8.10 9.88 0.15
N HIS A 56 -7.42 11.02 0.05
CA HIS A 56 -6.37 11.43 0.99
C HIS A 56 -6.91 11.54 2.41
N HIS A 57 -8.03 12.25 2.61
CA HIS A 57 -8.64 12.38 3.92
C HIS A 57 -9.07 11.04 4.53
N LEU A 58 -9.59 10.10 3.72
CA LEU A 58 -9.87 8.74 4.19
C LEU A 58 -8.60 8.02 4.67
N VAL A 59 -7.45 8.19 4.00
CA VAL A 59 -6.17 7.65 4.47
C VAL A 59 -5.73 8.30 5.78
N THR A 60 -5.84 9.63 5.91
CA THR A 60 -5.52 10.32 7.18
C THR A 60 -6.42 9.88 8.35
N LYS A 61 -7.61 9.34 8.05
CA LYS A 61 -8.55 8.74 9.00
C LYS A 61 -8.42 7.22 9.11
N GLU A 62 -7.33 6.66 8.60
CA GLU A 62 -7.01 5.24 8.64
C GLU A 62 -8.13 4.34 8.05
N SER A 63 -9.01 4.92 7.23
CA SER A 63 -10.12 4.23 6.58
C SER A 63 -9.66 3.58 5.28
N TYR A 64 -8.57 2.80 5.37
CA TYR A 64 -7.77 2.35 4.23
C TYR A 64 -8.57 1.55 3.19
N LEU A 65 -9.48 0.68 3.63
CA LEU A 65 -10.29 -0.14 2.72
C LEU A 65 -11.17 0.74 1.83
N LYS A 66 -11.83 1.76 2.42
CA LYS A 66 -12.64 2.72 1.68
C LYS A 66 -11.75 3.62 0.83
N ALA A 67 -10.64 4.10 1.39
CA ALA A 67 -9.69 4.96 0.70
C ALA A 67 -9.16 4.34 -0.59
N LEU A 68 -8.80 3.05 -0.61
CA LEU A 68 -8.25 2.39 -1.79
C LEU A 68 -9.16 2.51 -3.03
N THR A 69 -10.47 2.34 -2.86
CA THR A 69 -11.42 2.49 -3.97
C THR A 69 -11.35 3.88 -4.59
N TYR A 70 -11.25 4.93 -3.76
CA TYR A 70 -11.19 6.31 -4.22
C TYR A 70 -9.80 6.72 -4.69
N LEU A 71 -8.73 6.17 -4.12
CA LEU A 71 -7.35 6.34 -4.59
C LEU A 71 -7.18 5.79 -6.00
N ASP A 72 -7.71 4.60 -6.29
CA ASP A 72 -7.66 4.01 -7.63
C ASP A 72 -8.45 4.85 -8.64
N LYS A 73 -9.67 5.30 -8.26
CA LYS A 73 -10.45 6.24 -9.09
C LYS A 73 -9.69 7.55 -9.35
N ALA A 74 -9.14 8.18 -8.31
CA ALA A 74 -8.38 9.42 -8.42
C ALA A 74 -7.18 9.28 -9.35
N ILE A 75 -6.38 8.21 -9.19
CA ILE A 75 -5.21 7.97 -10.04
C ILE A 75 -5.61 7.84 -11.52
N VAL A 76 -6.69 7.13 -11.82
CA VAL A 76 -7.22 7.02 -13.20
C VAL A 76 -7.69 8.38 -13.73
N LEU A 77 -8.33 9.20 -12.90
CA LEU A 77 -8.74 10.56 -13.29
C LEU A 77 -7.53 11.43 -13.63
N PHE A 78 -6.45 11.36 -12.85
CA PHE A 78 -5.20 12.06 -13.16
C PHE A 78 -4.57 11.55 -14.45
N GLU A 79 -4.49 10.24 -14.66
CA GLU A 79 -3.88 9.64 -15.85
C GLU A 79 -4.64 9.96 -17.15
N ASN A 80 -5.94 10.22 -17.06
CA ASN A 80 -6.77 10.57 -18.22
C ASN A 80 -6.98 12.08 -18.41
N TYR A 81 -6.42 12.93 -17.54
CA TYR A 81 -6.61 14.38 -17.64
C TYR A 81 -5.69 15.00 -18.69
N ASN A 82 -6.28 15.65 -19.69
CA ASN A 82 -5.54 16.28 -20.81
C ASN A 82 -4.63 17.44 -20.37
N GLY A 83 -4.89 18.03 -19.20
CA GLY A 83 -4.05 19.10 -18.65
C GLY A 83 -2.70 18.63 -18.10
N PHE A 84 -2.45 17.33 -18.02
CA PHE A 84 -1.17 16.78 -17.56
C PHE A 84 -0.46 15.95 -18.65
N ASP A 85 0.86 16.10 -18.68
CA ASP A 85 1.74 15.22 -19.45
C ASP A 85 2.02 13.95 -18.64
N LEU A 86 1.54 12.80 -19.12
CA LEU A 86 1.74 11.49 -18.50
C LEU A 86 3.22 11.19 -18.20
N SER A 87 4.13 11.67 -19.04
CA SER A 87 5.58 11.46 -18.86
C SER A 87 6.16 12.26 -17.69
N LYS A 88 5.45 13.30 -17.24
CA LYS A 88 5.82 14.21 -16.15
C LYS A 88 4.93 14.08 -14.92
N MET A 89 4.18 12.98 -14.79
CA MET A 89 3.30 12.76 -13.64
C MET A 89 4.02 12.74 -12.28
N ASN A 90 5.33 12.47 -12.25
CA ASN A 90 6.10 12.59 -11.02
C ASN A 90 6.25 14.02 -10.50
N ASP A 91 6.20 15.00 -11.40
CA ASP A 91 6.33 16.42 -11.08
C ASP A 91 5.01 16.99 -10.52
N VAL A 92 3.91 16.25 -10.68
CA VAL A 92 2.61 16.57 -10.09
C VAL A 92 2.60 16.08 -8.63
N ASP A 93 2.82 17.00 -7.69
CA ASP A 93 2.86 16.71 -6.26
C ASP A 93 1.65 15.90 -5.77
N PHE A 94 0.46 16.27 -6.23
CA PHE A 94 -0.77 15.59 -5.85
C PHE A 94 -0.81 14.13 -6.31
N TYR A 95 -0.35 13.85 -7.52
CA TYR A 95 -0.26 12.48 -8.04
C TYR A 95 0.73 11.64 -7.23
N ARG A 96 1.85 12.24 -6.82
CA ARG A 96 2.83 11.60 -5.94
C ARG A 96 2.25 11.29 -4.56
N ILE A 97 1.45 12.19 -4.00
CA ILE A 97 0.71 11.96 -2.74
C ILE A 97 -0.27 10.80 -2.89
N LEU A 98 -1.08 10.75 -3.96
CA LEU A 98 -2.01 9.64 -4.18
C LEU A 98 -1.31 8.28 -4.27
N ARG A 99 -0.18 8.21 -4.98
CA ARG A 99 0.65 7.00 -5.06
C ARG A 99 1.19 6.61 -3.68
N PHE A 100 1.62 7.58 -2.89
CA PHE A 100 2.09 7.36 -1.52
C PHE A 100 0.96 6.81 -0.64
N ASP A 101 -0.19 7.47 -0.62
CA ASP A 101 -1.38 7.09 0.14
C ASP A 101 -1.88 5.71 -0.23
N ARG A 102 -1.90 5.36 -1.53
CA ARG A 102 -2.22 4.00 -1.99
C ARG A 102 -1.18 2.98 -1.56
N GLY A 103 0.09 3.36 -1.57
CA GLY A 103 1.17 2.56 -1.01
C GLY A 103 0.96 2.25 0.47
N VAL A 104 0.64 3.26 1.28
CA VAL A 104 0.37 3.15 2.72
C VAL A 104 -0.88 2.33 2.99
N ALA A 105 -2.00 2.64 2.34
CA ALA A 105 -3.25 1.91 2.52
C ALA A 105 -3.11 0.42 2.19
N ASN A 106 -2.37 0.07 1.12
CA ASN A 106 -2.07 -1.32 0.82
C ASN A 106 -1.13 -1.96 1.86
N PHE A 107 -0.18 -1.22 2.43
CA PHE A 107 0.69 -1.74 3.48
C PHE A 107 -0.12 -2.13 4.73
N GLU A 108 -0.97 -1.23 5.19
CA GLU A 108 -1.79 -1.42 6.40
C GLU A 108 -2.79 -2.57 6.22
N LEU A 109 -3.33 -2.73 5.01
CA LEU A 109 -4.17 -3.87 4.64
C LEU A 109 -3.39 -5.15 4.32
N ARG A 110 -2.07 -5.18 4.58
CA ARG A 110 -1.16 -6.32 4.34
C ARG A 110 -1.04 -6.75 2.87
N ASN A 111 -1.46 -5.91 1.94
CA ASN A 111 -1.29 -6.07 0.49
C ASN A 111 0.12 -5.63 0.06
N TYR A 112 1.15 -6.22 0.67
CA TYR A 112 2.54 -5.78 0.54
C TYR A 112 3.08 -5.78 -0.91
N SER A 113 2.53 -6.61 -1.80
CA SER A 113 2.94 -6.61 -3.21
C SER A 113 2.42 -5.38 -3.96
N LYS A 114 1.18 -4.96 -3.71
CA LYS A 114 0.62 -3.72 -4.28
C LYS A 114 1.31 -2.49 -3.68
N SER A 115 1.51 -2.48 -2.36
CA SER A 115 2.27 -1.42 -1.69
C SER A 115 3.68 -1.28 -2.27
N HIS A 116 4.40 -2.39 -2.49
CA HIS A 116 5.73 -2.36 -3.09
C HIS A 116 5.74 -1.76 -4.49
N TYR A 117 4.70 -1.97 -5.29
CA TYR A 117 4.61 -1.42 -6.64
C TYR A 117 4.64 0.11 -6.62
N ASP A 118 3.83 0.74 -5.77
CA ASP A 118 3.78 2.20 -5.66
C ASP A 118 5.08 2.77 -5.07
N PHE A 119 5.62 2.18 -4.00
CA PHE A 119 6.87 2.67 -3.43
C PHE A 119 8.09 2.46 -4.34
N LYS A 120 8.08 1.41 -5.17
CA LYS A 120 9.11 1.22 -6.21
C LYS A 120 9.04 2.32 -7.27
N TRP A 121 7.83 2.70 -7.70
CA TRP A 121 7.64 3.82 -8.62
C TRP A 121 8.11 5.14 -7.99
N LEU A 122 7.72 5.42 -6.75
CA LEU A 122 8.11 6.61 -6.01
C LEU A 122 9.63 6.74 -5.85
N MET A 123 10.30 5.66 -5.45
CA MET A 123 11.76 5.63 -5.31
C MET A 123 12.49 5.77 -6.64
N LYS A 124 11.96 5.20 -7.73
CA LYS A 124 12.58 5.32 -9.06
C LYS A 124 12.67 6.78 -9.50
N ASN A 125 11.62 7.55 -9.23
CA ASN A 125 11.53 8.95 -9.65
C ASN A 125 12.03 9.94 -8.58
N ASN A 126 12.20 9.51 -7.33
CA ASN A 126 12.67 10.33 -6.21
C ASN A 126 13.68 9.52 -5.37
N PRO A 127 14.87 9.21 -5.91
CA PRO A 127 15.81 8.26 -5.30
C PRO A 127 16.36 8.73 -3.94
N ASP A 128 16.43 10.04 -3.74
CA ASP A 128 16.99 10.66 -2.53
C ASP A 128 15.94 10.85 -1.43
N ASN A 129 14.67 10.49 -1.68
CA ASN A 129 13.61 10.60 -0.68
C ASN A 129 13.70 9.45 0.35
N GLU A 130 14.18 9.78 1.56
CA GLU A 130 14.33 8.82 2.66
C GLU A 130 13.00 8.21 3.11
N THR A 131 11.91 8.99 3.11
CA THR A 131 10.58 8.50 3.51
C THR A 131 10.14 7.34 2.62
N PHE A 132 10.27 7.46 1.29
CA PHE A 132 9.90 6.38 0.37
C PHE A 132 10.79 5.15 0.55
N ARG A 133 12.08 5.35 0.83
CA ARG A 133 13.03 4.28 1.12
C ARG A 133 12.67 3.54 2.41
N ASN A 134 12.29 4.26 3.46
CA ASN A 134 11.89 3.69 4.75
C ASN A 134 10.64 2.81 4.61
N TRP A 135 9.63 3.28 3.87
CA TRP A 135 8.44 2.48 3.56
C TRP A 135 8.77 1.24 2.72
N SER A 136 9.60 1.37 1.68
CA SER A 136 10.07 0.23 0.88
C SER A 136 10.77 -0.82 1.72
N ASN A 137 11.65 -0.40 2.63
CA ASN A 137 12.34 -1.29 3.58
C ASN A 137 11.34 -1.95 4.55
N ALA A 138 10.36 -1.20 5.07
CA ALA A 138 9.32 -1.75 5.94
C ALA A 138 8.50 -2.84 5.24
N ILE A 139 8.16 -2.65 3.96
CA ILE A 139 7.45 -3.65 3.14
C ILE A 139 8.28 -4.93 3.02
N VAL A 140 9.56 -4.82 2.67
CA VAL A 140 10.46 -5.99 2.56
C VAL A 140 10.59 -6.69 3.91
N TYR A 141 10.75 -5.92 5.00
CA TYR A 141 10.83 -6.47 6.35
C TYR A 141 9.58 -7.27 6.72
N ARG A 142 8.37 -6.73 6.47
CA ARG A 142 7.11 -7.42 6.77
C ARG A 142 6.94 -8.70 5.95
N LYS A 143 7.31 -8.69 4.66
CA LYS A 143 7.31 -9.88 3.79
C LYS A 143 8.22 -10.99 4.34
N ILE A 144 9.46 -10.65 4.69
CA ILE A 144 10.41 -11.60 5.28
C ILE A 144 9.89 -12.15 6.62
N GLN A 145 9.33 -11.29 7.47
CA GLN A 145 8.79 -11.72 8.77
C GLN A 145 7.61 -12.69 8.66
N ILE A 146 6.81 -12.60 7.58
CA ILE A 146 5.75 -13.57 7.30
C ILE A 146 6.35 -14.93 6.92
N GLN A 147 7.35 -14.94 6.05
CA GLN A 147 8.06 -16.16 5.66
C GLN A 147 8.74 -16.84 6.85
N ILE A 148 9.42 -16.08 7.70
CA ILE A 148 10.05 -16.59 8.93
C ILE A 148 9.01 -17.22 9.85
N ARG A 149 7.86 -16.57 10.07
CA ARG A 149 6.78 -17.14 10.90
C ARG A 149 6.23 -18.45 10.33
N PHE A 150 6.01 -18.50 9.01
CA PHE A 150 5.60 -19.73 8.34
C PHE A 150 6.60 -20.86 8.54
N LEU A 151 7.90 -20.59 8.36
CA LEU A 151 8.95 -21.58 8.58
C LEU A 151 9.02 -22.06 10.04
N TRP A 152 8.78 -21.19 11.01
CA TRP A 152 8.69 -21.60 12.42
C TRP A 152 7.52 -22.53 12.68
N TYR A 153 6.34 -22.26 12.12
CA TYR A 153 5.19 -23.15 12.25
C TYR A 153 5.43 -24.49 11.54
N LEU A 154 6.05 -24.47 10.36
CA LEU A 154 6.44 -25.69 9.65
C LEU A 154 7.42 -26.53 10.48
N LEU A 155 8.47 -25.90 11.02
CA LEU A 155 9.47 -26.57 11.87
C LEU A 155 8.82 -27.18 13.11
N ALA A 156 7.94 -26.44 13.79
CA ALA A 156 7.21 -26.94 14.96
C ALA A 156 6.36 -28.18 14.60
N GLY A 157 5.64 -28.13 13.47
CA GLY A 157 4.86 -29.27 12.99
C GLY A 157 5.72 -30.49 12.65
N LEU A 158 6.88 -30.28 12.02
CA LEU A 158 7.82 -31.37 11.72
C LEU A 158 8.43 -31.99 12.98
N LEU A 159 8.75 -31.19 13.99
CA LEU A 159 9.26 -31.68 15.27
C LEU A 159 8.19 -32.47 16.05
N ILE A 160 6.93 -32.04 16.02
CA ILE A 160 5.83 -32.80 16.62
C ILE A 160 5.66 -34.14 15.89
N LEU A 161 5.72 -34.14 14.55
CA LEU A 161 5.60 -35.35 13.74
C LEU A 161 6.73 -36.35 14.06
N GLU A 162 7.95 -35.86 14.27
CA GLU A 162 9.11 -36.69 14.61
C GLU A 162 8.86 -37.58 15.83
N ILE A 163 8.19 -37.04 16.87
CA ILE A 163 7.89 -37.76 18.12
C ILE A 163 7.07 -39.04 17.88
N PHE A 164 6.24 -39.06 16.84
CA PHE A 164 5.35 -40.18 16.53
C PHE A 164 5.95 -41.18 15.54
N ILE A 165 7.10 -40.88 14.93
CA ILE A 165 7.72 -41.76 13.94
C ILE A 165 8.61 -42.78 14.64
N ASP A 166 8.21 -44.05 14.62
CA ASP A 166 9.11 -45.13 15.01
C ASP A 166 10.28 -45.22 14.02
N ARG A 167 11.47 -44.88 14.51
CA ARG A 167 12.73 -44.88 13.78
C ARG A 167 13.07 -46.23 13.17
N THR A 168 12.67 -47.33 13.81
CA THR A 168 13.02 -48.69 13.36
C THR A 168 12.15 -49.14 12.20
N THR A 169 10.84 -48.88 12.29
CA THR A 169 9.87 -49.24 11.23
C THR A 169 9.90 -48.27 10.05
N PHE A 170 10.12 -46.98 10.30
CA PHE A 170 9.97 -45.91 9.30
C PHE A 170 11.23 -45.06 9.11
N ASN A 171 12.41 -45.68 9.00
CA ASN A 171 13.70 -45.00 8.92
C ASN A 171 13.80 -43.92 7.79
N ILE A 172 13.24 -44.19 6.61
CA ILE A 172 13.25 -43.24 5.49
C ILE A 172 12.44 -41.99 5.83
N LEU A 173 11.23 -42.16 6.39
CA LEU A 173 10.36 -41.05 6.77
C LEU A 173 11.02 -40.21 7.87
N HIS A 174 11.56 -40.87 8.91
CA HIS A 174 12.31 -40.22 9.99
C HIS A 174 13.48 -39.37 9.44
N THR A 175 14.30 -39.95 8.56
CA THR A 175 15.44 -39.23 7.94
C THR A 175 14.97 -38.04 7.12
N THR A 176 13.88 -38.19 6.37
CA THR A 176 13.29 -37.11 5.56
C THR A 176 12.81 -35.96 6.44
N VAL A 177 12.11 -36.24 7.54
CA VAL A 177 11.65 -35.22 8.49
C VAL A 177 12.84 -34.44 9.08
N LEU A 178 13.92 -35.12 9.49
CA LEU A 178 15.12 -34.47 10.00
C LEU A 178 15.80 -33.55 8.97
N ILE A 179 15.87 -33.98 7.70
CA ILE A 179 16.40 -33.14 6.61
C ILE A 179 15.54 -31.89 6.45
N LEU A 180 14.20 -32.03 6.45
CA LEU A 180 13.28 -30.89 6.33
C LEU A 180 13.38 -29.94 7.53
N CYS A 181 13.53 -30.45 8.75
CA CYS A 181 13.80 -29.63 9.94
C CYS A 181 15.09 -28.82 9.77
N SER A 182 16.16 -29.47 9.32
CA SER A 182 17.46 -28.83 9.10
C SER A 182 17.39 -27.74 8.03
N LEU A 183 16.74 -28.03 6.89
CA LEU A 183 16.53 -27.05 5.82
C LEU A 183 15.66 -25.86 6.27
N SER A 184 14.64 -26.12 7.07
CA SER A 184 13.78 -25.07 7.64
C SER A 184 14.58 -24.15 8.56
N LEU A 185 15.40 -24.72 9.45
CA LEU A 185 16.26 -23.95 10.35
C LEU A 185 17.29 -23.10 9.60
N LEU A 186 17.97 -23.68 8.60
CA LEU A 186 18.91 -22.94 7.75
C LEU A 186 18.22 -21.80 7.00
N SER A 187 17.01 -22.03 6.49
CA SER A 187 16.22 -21.01 5.80
C SER A 187 15.82 -19.87 6.74
N ILE A 188 15.43 -20.17 7.98
CA ILE A 188 15.13 -19.16 9.00
C ILE A 188 16.36 -18.29 9.27
N LEU A 189 17.52 -18.91 9.54
CA LEU A 189 18.76 -18.18 9.80
C LEU A 189 19.17 -17.29 8.62
N PHE A 190 19.04 -17.79 7.40
CA PHE A 190 19.31 -17.02 6.19
C PHE A 190 18.39 -15.80 6.06
N LEU A 191 17.08 -15.98 6.26
CA LEU A 191 16.11 -14.89 6.20
C LEU A 191 16.32 -13.85 7.32
N GLU A 192 16.67 -14.29 8.53
CA GLU A 192 17.05 -13.42 9.65
C GLU A 192 18.29 -12.57 9.31
N ALA A 193 19.30 -13.16 8.66
CA ALA A 193 20.49 -12.44 8.20
C ALA A 193 20.14 -11.36 7.16
N ILE A 194 19.26 -11.66 6.19
CA ILE A 194 18.75 -10.68 5.23
C ILE A 194 17.99 -9.57 5.96
N LYS A 195 17.12 -9.92 6.90
CA LYS A 195 16.34 -8.98 7.71
C LYS A 195 17.25 -8.01 8.47
N TYR A 196 18.30 -8.53 9.10
CA TYR A 196 19.29 -7.73 9.82
C TYR A 196 20.07 -6.78 8.89
N LYS A 197 20.52 -7.28 7.73
CA LYS A 197 21.21 -6.48 6.72
C LYS A 197 20.35 -5.32 6.21
N ASN A 198 19.06 -5.56 5.98
CA ASN A 198 18.14 -4.53 5.51
C ASN A 198 17.83 -3.49 6.60
N LYS A 199 17.76 -3.90 7.88
CA LYS A 199 17.59 -2.95 8.99
C LYS A 199 18.77 -1.97 9.10
N ARG A 200 20.01 -2.44 8.92
CA ARG A 200 21.20 -1.56 8.97
C ARG A 200 21.21 -0.47 7.90
N LYS A 201 20.66 -0.74 6.71
CA LYS A 201 20.58 0.25 5.62
C LYS A 201 19.60 1.40 5.86
N THR A 202 18.75 1.29 6.88
CA THR A 202 17.74 2.31 7.22
C THR A 202 18.25 3.32 8.26
N TYR A 203 19.34 3.02 8.97
CA TYR A 203 19.89 3.85 10.06
C TYR A 203 21.26 4.48 9.73
N ASN A 204 21.77 4.27 8.52
CA ASN A 204 22.97 4.90 7.97
C ASN A 204 22.58 5.68 6.73
#